data_AF-A0AB73C205-F1
#
_entry.id   AF-A0AB73C205-F1
#
_cell.length_a   1.000
_cell.length_b   1.000
_cell.length_c   1.000
_cell.angle_alpha   90.00
_cell.angle_beta   90.00
_cell.angle_gamma   90.00
#
_symmetry.space_group_name_H-M   'P 1'
#
loop_
_entity.id
_entity.type
_entity.pdbx_description
1 polymer ?
#
loop_
_entity_poly.entity_id
_entity_poly.type
_entity_poly.pdbx_seq_one_letter_code
_entity_poly.pdbx_strand_id
1 'polypeptide(L)'
;MNTIYFRYNKHSHYLLYFMVIFGIVVGLVLDAYLLNISGITKGPEFIPDFLRGRKDVALYIIFGSIPIAMLLPTFFAYRFWGKAEEKASIRFWEDHAILYYRNKEMLINRGKVKIDILTGKATLYDTYKVILPERKIYFHNSIIEKKEKKGKVLSLDIAMQRLVFFEEKKGKIKVSFYGLNIILERTTPEIFDNSPYYLDYGSIVEIKEGNFATCLIRERKNPIHVVGDLEIDTSFFNENEVLNENNLRKQPILAVIELDEQISLD
;
A
#
# COMPACT_ATOMS: atom_id res chain seq x y z
N MET A 1 0.26 5.40 -20.04
CA MET A 1 -1.00 4.89 -19.46
C MET A 1 -0.66 3.60 -18.74
N ASN A 2 -0.70 3.60 -17.41
CA ASN A 2 -0.24 2.46 -16.62
C ASN A 2 -1.45 1.81 -15.95
N THR A 3 -1.65 0.52 -16.22
CA THR A 3 -2.69 -0.28 -15.57
C THR A 3 -2.03 -1.17 -14.53
N ILE A 4 -2.49 -1.09 -13.29
CA ILE A 4 -2.03 -1.98 -12.22
C ILE A 4 -3.15 -2.97 -11.91
N TYR A 5 -2.82 -4.26 -12.01
CA TYR A 5 -3.68 -5.34 -11.56
C TYR A 5 -3.27 -5.74 -10.15
N PHE A 6 -4.24 -5.92 -9.26
CA PHE A 6 -3.98 -6.33 -7.89
C PHE A 6 -4.99 -7.35 -7.38
N ARG A 7 -4.53 -8.16 -6.43
CA ARG A 7 -5.31 -9.20 -5.77
C ARG A 7 -5.70 -8.70 -4.38
N TYR A 8 -6.95 -8.94 -3.98
CA TYR A 8 -7.45 -8.55 -2.68
C TYR A 8 -8.37 -9.63 -2.11
N ASN A 9 -8.54 -9.66 -0.78
CA ASN A 9 -9.50 -10.56 -0.16
C ASN A 9 -10.93 -10.07 -0.44
N LYS A 10 -11.75 -10.95 -1.02
CA LYS A 10 -13.14 -10.66 -1.39
C LYS A 10 -14.01 -10.34 -0.18
N HIS A 11 -13.76 -11.03 0.94
CA HIS A 11 -14.56 -10.93 2.15
C HIS A 11 -14.14 -9.75 3.02
N SER A 12 -15.12 -9.11 3.66
CA SER A 12 -14.86 -8.03 4.61
C SER A 12 -14.32 -8.59 5.93
N HIS A 13 -13.59 -7.75 6.66
CA HIS A 13 -13.17 -8.05 8.05
C HIS A 13 -14.36 -8.32 8.99
N TYR A 14 -15.51 -7.67 8.77
CA TYR A 14 -16.74 -7.95 9.54
C TYR A 14 -17.19 -9.41 9.45
N LEU A 15 -17.08 -10.02 8.26
CA LEU A 15 -17.42 -11.43 8.07
C LEU A 15 -16.45 -12.33 8.86
N LEU A 16 -15.15 -12.00 8.86
CA LEU A 16 -14.17 -12.73 9.66
C LEU A 16 -14.49 -12.64 11.15
N TYR A 17 -14.76 -11.45 11.67
CA TYR A 17 -15.12 -11.28 13.08
C TYR A 17 -16.38 -12.04 13.45
N PHE A 18 -17.41 -11.98 12.60
CA PHE A 18 -18.62 -12.76 12.79
C PHE A 18 -18.33 -14.27 12.85
N MET A 19 -17.56 -14.79 11.89
CA MET A 19 -17.17 -16.21 11.85
C MET A 19 -16.37 -16.63 13.09
N VAL A 20 -15.45 -15.80 13.57
CA VAL A 20 -14.64 -16.07 14.76
C VAL A 20 -15.51 -16.09 16.01
N ILE A 21 -16.32 -15.05 16.23
CA ILE A 21 -17.21 -14.96 17.40
C ILE A 21 -18.20 -16.14 17.40
N PHE A 22 -18.85 -16.37 16.26
CA PHE A 22 -19.79 -17.48 16.12
C PHE A 22 -19.11 -18.83 16.35
N GLY A 23 -17.92 -19.03 15.77
CA GLY A 23 -17.13 -20.24 15.95
C GLY A 23 -16.74 -20.49 17.40
N ILE A 24 -16.29 -19.45 18.13
CA ILE A 24 -15.95 -19.54 19.56
C ILE A 24 -17.18 -19.90 20.38
N VAL A 25 -18.33 -19.25 20.14
CA VAL A 25 -19.57 -19.54 20.87
C VAL A 25 -20.00 -21.00 20.65
N VAL A 26 -20.02 -21.46 19.40
CA VAL A 26 -20.36 -22.86 19.08
C VAL A 26 -19.35 -23.82 19.70
N GLY A 27 -18.05 -23.50 19.63
CA GLY A 27 -16.99 -24.31 20.23
C GLY A 27 -17.16 -24.50 21.73
N LEU A 28 -17.42 -23.42 22.47
CA LEU A 28 -17.65 -23.47 23.92
C LEU A 28 -18.94 -24.21 24.29
N VAL A 29 -20.01 -24.06 23.50
CA VAL A 29 -21.25 -24.82 23.71
C VAL A 29 -21.03 -26.32 23.51
N LEU A 30 -20.31 -26.70 22.45
CA LEU A 30 -19.95 -28.10 22.20
C LEU A 30 -19.04 -28.66 23.29
N ASP A 31 -18.07 -27.87 23.75
CA ASP A 31 -17.18 -28.24 24.84
C ASP A 31 -17.94 -28.49 26.15
N ALA A 32 -18.80 -27.55 26.55
CA ALA A 32 -19.67 -27.70 27.71
C ALA A 32 -20.58 -28.94 27.60
N TYR A 33 -21.11 -29.21 26.41
CA TYR A 33 -21.92 -30.39 26.15
C TYR A 33 -21.10 -31.70 26.29
N LEU A 34 -19.86 -31.74 25.78
CA LEU A 34 -18.96 -32.89 25.93
C LEU A 34 -18.55 -33.11 27.39
N LEU A 35 -18.25 -32.04 28.13
CA LEU A 35 -17.97 -32.10 29.57
C LEU A 35 -19.18 -32.58 30.39
N ASN A 36 -20.40 -32.30 29.92
CA ASN A 36 -21.63 -32.80 30.53
C ASN A 36 -21.89 -34.28 30.26
N ILE A 37 -21.72 -34.73 29.00
CA ILE A 37 -21.89 -36.16 28.65
C ILE A 37 -20.83 -37.03 29.30
N SER A 38 -19.58 -36.55 29.36
CA SER A 38 -18.48 -37.27 30.00
C SER A 38 -18.66 -37.45 31.51
N GLY A 39 -19.68 -36.84 32.13
CA GLY A 39 -19.98 -37.00 33.55
C GLY A 39 -19.06 -36.22 34.49
N ILE A 40 -18.04 -35.53 33.95
CA ILE A 40 -17.08 -34.70 34.70
C ILE A 40 -17.80 -33.62 35.53
N THR A 41 -18.91 -33.09 35.01
CA THR A 41 -19.73 -32.05 35.66
C THR A 41 -20.81 -32.62 36.60
N LYS A 42 -21.04 -33.94 36.61
CA LYS A 42 -22.12 -34.60 37.37
C LYS A 42 -21.68 -35.18 38.72
N GLY A 43 -20.39 -35.12 39.03
CA GLY A 43 -19.82 -35.59 40.30
C GLY A 43 -19.01 -36.89 40.18
N PRO A 44 -18.30 -37.28 41.26
CA PRO A 44 -17.28 -38.34 41.23
C PRO A 44 -17.80 -39.72 40.84
N GLU A 45 -19.09 -39.99 41.01
CA GLU A 45 -19.74 -41.26 40.66
C GLU A 45 -19.92 -41.45 39.14
N PHE A 46 -19.95 -40.35 38.38
CA PHE A 46 -20.16 -40.34 36.93
C PHE A 46 -18.87 -40.12 36.14
N ILE A 47 -17.73 -40.03 36.84
CA ILE A 47 -16.42 -39.82 36.21
C ILE A 47 -15.96 -41.12 35.52
N PRO A 48 -15.45 -41.04 34.29
CA PRO A 48 -14.90 -42.19 33.58
C PRO A 48 -13.80 -42.88 34.39
N ASP A 49 -13.70 -44.21 34.30
CA ASP A 49 -12.76 -44.99 35.11
C ASP A 49 -11.31 -44.55 34.98
N PHE A 50 -10.90 -44.06 33.81
CA PHE A 50 -9.55 -43.55 33.57
C PHE A 50 -9.22 -42.22 34.28
N LEU A 51 -10.25 -41.48 34.72
CA LEU A 51 -10.11 -40.23 35.51
C LEU A 51 -10.40 -40.44 37.00
N ARG A 52 -10.85 -41.63 37.39
CA ARG A 52 -11.17 -41.95 38.79
C ARG A 52 -9.90 -41.84 39.64
N GLY A 53 -9.93 -40.97 40.64
CA GLY A 53 -8.77 -40.70 41.52
C GLY A 53 -7.72 -39.74 40.94
N ARG A 54 -7.85 -39.28 39.68
CA ARG A 54 -6.92 -38.34 39.02
C ARG A 54 -7.54 -36.95 38.81
N LYS A 55 -7.74 -36.23 39.93
CA LYS A 55 -8.40 -34.91 39.93
C LYS A 55 -7.63 -33.85 39.16
N ASP A 56 -6.30 -33.94 39.18
CA ASP A 56 -5.37 -33.13 38.41
C ASP A 56 -5.60 -33.27 36.90
N VAL A 57 -5.74 -34.50 36.40
CA VAL A 57 -5.98 -34.79 34.99
C VAL A 57 -7.34 -34.26 34.54
N ALA A 58 -8.39 -34.43 35.36
CA ALA A 58 -9.71 -33.88 35.07
C ALA A 58 -9.68 -32.34 34.95
N LEU A 59 -8.90 -31.67 35.82
CA LEU A 59 -8.73 -30.23 35.79
C LEU A 59 -8.01 -29.77 34.51
N TYR A 60 -6.98 -30.49 34.08
CA TYR A 60 -6.32 -30.23 32.80
C TYR A 60 -7.24 -30.41 31.60
N ILE A 61 -8.14 -31.39 31.62
CA ILE A 61 -9.11 -31.59 30.54
C ILE A 61 -10.10 -30.42 30.48
N ILE A 62 -10.66 -29.99 31.61
CA ILE A 62 -11.59 -28.86 31.66
C ILE A 62 -10.92 -27.58 31.16
N PHE A 63 -9.77 -27.21 31.74
CA PHE A 63 -9.12 -25.95 31.37
C PHE A 63 -8.38 -26.01 30.04
N GLY A 64 -7.92 -27.18 29.62
CA GLY A 64 -7.22 -27.38 28.35
C GLY A 64 -8.15 -27.48 27.15
N SER A 65 -9.39 -27.92 27.34
CA SER A 65 -10.39 -28.01 26.26
C SER A 65 -10.93 -26.64 25.84
N ILE A 66 -11.12 -25.71 26.77
CA ILE A 66 -11.54 -24.33 26.51
C ILE A 66 -10.69 -23.63 25.43
N PRO A 67 -9.34 -23.51 25.54
CA PRO A 67 -8.54 -22.86 24.52
C PRO A 67 -8.58 -23.63 23.20
N ILE A 68 -8.68 -24.96 23.20
CA ILE A 68 -8.84 -25.76 21.97
C ILE A 68 -10.16 -25.42 21.29
N ALA A 69 -11.25 -25.36 22.05
CA ALA A 69 -12.60 -25.01 21.59
C ALA A 69 -12.67 -23.58 21.03
N MET A 70 -11.81 -22.67 21.49
CA MET A 70 -11.69 -21.31 20.94
C MET A 70 -10.76 -21.22 19.72
N LEU A 71 -9.61 -21.90 19.75
CA LEU A 71 -8.57 -21.80 18.73
C LEU A 71 -8.94 -22.53 17.43
N LEU A 72 -9.54 -23.72 17.51
CA LEU A 72 -9.91 -24.50 16.33
C LEU A 72 -10.89 -23.73 15.42
N PRO A 73 -12.02 -23.21 15.91
CA PRO A 73 -12.94 -22.44 15.07
C PRO A 73 -12.29 -21.17 14.52
N THR A 74 -11.48 -20.48 15.31
CA THR A 74 -10.74 -19.29 14.87
C THR A 74 -9.81 -19.60 13.71
N PHE A 75 -9.08 -20.73 13.77
CA PHE A 75 -8.21 -21.20 12.70
C PHE A 75 -8.99 -21.49 11.42
N PHE A 76 -10.12 -22.20 11.51
CA PHE A 76 -10.96 -22.50 10.35
C PHE A 76 -11.60 -21.24 9.75
N ALA A 77 -12.09 -20.32 10.59
CA ALA A 77 -12.63 -19.03 10.16
C ALA A 77 -11.60 -18.22 9.37
N TYR A 78 -10.39 -18.07 9.92
CA TYR A 78 -9.30 -17.37 9.24
C TYR A 78 -8.91 -18.06 7.93
N ARG A 79 -8.84 -19.39 7.92
CA ARG A 79 -8.48 -20.15 6.72
C ARG A 79 -9.55 -20.08 5.63
N PHE A 80 -10.82 -20.10 5.99
CA PHE A 80 -11.92 -19.93 5.04
C PHE A 80 -11.93 -18.51 4.47
N TRP A 81 -11.91 -17.50 5.35
CA TRP A 81 -11.88 -16.10 4.96
C TRP A 81 -10.69 -15.78 4.05
N GLY A 82 -9.50 -16.30 4.37
CA GLY A 82 -8.27 -16.07 3.60
C GLY A 82 -8.16 -16.79 2.27
N LYS A 83 -9.06 -17.73 1.96
CA LYS A 83 -9.11 -18.40 0.64
C LYS A 83 -9.89 -17.59 -0.39
N ALA A 84 -10.72 -16.64 0.05
CA ALA A 84 -11.55 -15.87 -0.86
C ALA A 84 -10.76 -14.70 -1.46
N GLU A 85 -10.45 -14.82 -2.74
CA GLU A 85 -9.68 -13.81 -3.45
C GLU A 85 -10.42 -13.34 -4.69
N GLU A 86 -10.24 -12.06 -4.99
CA GLU A 86 -10.74 -11.45 -6.21
C GLU A 86 -9.66 -10.52 -6.80
N LYS A 87 -9.74 -10.30 -8.11
CA LYS A 87 -8.82 -9.41 -8.83
C LYS A 87 -9.51 -8.09 -9.12
N ALA A 88 -8.76 -7.01 -8.99
CA ALA A 88 -9.17 -5.68 -9.39
C ALA A 88 -8.06 -5.04 -10.22
N SER A 89 -8.39 -3.95 -10.90
CA SER A 89 -7.41 -3.16 -11.62
C SER A 89 -7.64 -1.68 -11.40
N ILE A 90 -6.57 -0.89 -11.42
CA ILE A 90 -6.64 0.56 -11.48
C ILE A 90 -5.88 1.00 -12.72
N ARG A 91 -6.56 1.76 -13.56
CA ARG A 91 -5.97 2.46 -14.70
C ARG A 91 -5.71 3.91 -14.28
N PHE A 92 -4.49 4.40 -14.50
CA PHE A 92 -4.10 5.77 -14.16
C PHE A 92 -3.96 6.64 -15.42
N TRP A 93 -4.55 7.83 -15.36
CA TRP A 93 -4.36 8.96 -16.28
C TRP A 93 -3.67 10.12 -15.55
N GLU A 94 -3.50 11.29 -16.17
CA GLU A 94 -2.82 12.42 -15.53
C GLU A 94 -3.65 13.08 -14.40
N ASP A 95 -4.97 13.11 -14.57
CA ASP A 95 -5.93 13.87 -13.77
C ASP A 95 -6.95 12.98 -13.04
N HIS A 96 -7.08 11.73 -13.45
CA HIS A 96 -7.99 10.76 -12.86
C HIS A 96 -7.44 9.33 -12.89
N ALA A 97 -8.05 8.45 -12.10
CA ALA A 97 -7.84 7.01 -12.14
C ALA A 97 -9.19 6.29 -12.26
N ILE A 98 -9.23 5.16 -12.95
CA ILE A 98 -10.43 4.31 -13.04
C ILE A 98 -10.12 3.01 -12.32
N LEU A 99 -10.81 2.79 -11.20
CA LEU A 99 -10.79 1.55 -10.44
C LEU A 99 -11.87 0.61 -10.98
N TYR A 100 -11.46 -0.57 -11.46
CA TYR A 100 -12.36 -1.68 -11.74
C TYR A 100 -12.39 -2.62 -10.53
N TYR A 101 -13.53 -2.66 -9.84
CA TYR A 101 -13.72 -3.39 -8.60
C TYR A 101 -15.13 -4.01 -8.55
N ARG A 102 -15.21 -5.32 -8.28
CA ARG A 102 -16.49 -6.07 -8.20
C ARG A 102 -17.40 -5.84 -9.41
N ASN A 103 -16.83 -5.94 -10.61
CA ASN A 103 -17.51 -5.67 -11.89
C ASN A 103 -18.14 -4.27 -12.00
N LYS A 104 -17.57 -3.29 -11.29
CA LYS A 104 -17.96 -1.88 -11.40
C LYS A 104 -16.73 -1.04 -11.67
N GLU A 105 -16.86 -0.14 -12.64
CA GLU A 105 -15.89 0.92 -12.86
C GLU A 105 -16.22 2.10 -11.94
N MET A 106 -15.18 2.67 -11.34
CA MET A 106 -15.28 3.82 -10.46
C MET A 106 -14.24 4.85 -10.85
N LEU A 107 -14.69 6.05 -11.16
CA LEU A 107 -13.84 7.18 -11.42
C LEU A 107 -13.32 7.76 -10.09
N ILE A 108 -12.01 7.86 -9.98
CA ILE A 108 -11.29 8.46 -8.86
C ILE A 108 -10.61 9.72 -9.40
N ASN A 109 -11.18 10.88 -9.08
CA ASN A 109 -10.57 12.15 -9.45
C ASN A 109 -9.41 12.47 -8.50
N ARG A 110 -8.34 13.04 -9.04
CA ARG A 110 -7.19 13.50 -8.25
C ARG A 110 -7.61 14.54 -7.21
N GLY A 111 -7.02 14.48 -6.02
CA GLY A 111 -7.33 15.34 -4.87
C GLY A 111 -8.71 15.10 -4.24
N LYS A 112 -9.46 14.08 -4.70
CA LYS A 112 -10.75 13.65 -4.12
C LYS A 112 -10.70 12.25 -3.52
N VAL A 113 -9.51 11.67 -3.39
CA VAL A 113 -9.30 10.38 -2.72
C VAL A 113 -8.47 10.61 -1.46
N LYS A 114 -8.76 9.86 -0.40
CA LYS A 114 -7.93 9.78 0.79
C LYS A 114 -7.68 8.32 1.14
N ILE A 115 -6.45 7.95 1.46
CA ILE A 115 -6.07 6.57 1.74
C ILE A 115 -5.59 6.48 3.18
N ASP A 116 -6.41 5.86 4.04
CA ASP A 116 -5.97 5.50 5.38
C ASP A 116 -5.41 4.08 5.35
N ILE A 117 -4.16 3.91 5.79
CA ILE A 117 -3.60 2.57 6.03
C ILE A 117 -3.94 2.18 7.47
N LEU A 118 -4.81 1.20 7.61
CA LEU A 118 -5.19 0.63 8.90
C LEU A 118 -4.22 -0.51 9.24
N THR A 119 -2.94 -0.18 9.37
CA THR A 119 -1.92 -1.15 9.83
C THR A 119 -1.96 -1.19 11.36
N GLY A 120 -2.63 -2.20 11.91
CA GLY A 120 -2.53 -2.50 13.34
C GLY A 120 -1.41 -3.50 13.58
N LYS A 121 -0.46 -3.20 14.49
CA LYS A 121 0.69 -4.05 14.86
C LYS A 121 0.35 -5.48 15.37
N ALA A 122 -0.92 -5.88 15.33
CA ALA A 122 -1.41 -7.19 15.77
C ALA A 122 -2.40 -7.86 14.78
N THR A 123 -2.62 -7.30 13.58
CA THR A 123 -3.55 -7.90 12.60
C THR A 123 -2.82 -8.85 11.65
N LEU A 124 -3.37 -10.05 11.46
CA LEU A 124 -2.84 -11.08 10.54
C LEU A 124 -2.86 -10.65 9.06
N TYR A 125 -3.54 -9.55 8.76
CA TYR A 125 -3.73 -8.96 7.44
C TYR A 125 -3.68 -7.43 7.54
N ASP A 126 -3.26 -6.79 6.45
CA ASP A 126 -3.28 -5.34 6.33
C ASP A 126 -4.55 -4.89 5.61
N THR A 127 -5.03 -3.70 5.97
CA THR A 127 -6.25 -3.14 5.42
C THR A 127 -6.00 -1.72 4.94
N TYR A 128 -6.38 -1.46 3.69
CA TYR A 128 -6.41 -0.13 3.11
C TYR A 128 -7.84 0.37 3.08
N LYS A 129 -8.07 1.56 3.60
CA LYS A 129 -9.36 2.24 3.56
C LYS A 129 -9.26 3.40 2.57
N VAL A 130 -9.84 3.20 1.40
CA VAL A 130 -9.92 4.19 0.33
C VAL A 130 -11.21 4.99 0.51
N ILE A 131 -11.08 6.25 0.86
CA ILE A 131 -12.18 7.19 1.05
C ILE A 131 -12.35 7.97 -0.25
N LEU A 132 -13.51 7.78 -0.88
CA LEU A 132 -13.99 8.55 -2.02
C LEU A 132 -15.13 9.48 -1.56
N PRO A 133 -15.50 10.52 -2.33
CA PRO A 133 -16.53 11.47 -1.91
C PRO A 133 -17.89 10.82 -1.65
N GLU A 134 -18.23 9.79 -2.43
CA GLU A 134 -19.52 9.10 -2.38
C GLU A 134 -19.50 7.84 -1.51
N ARG A 135 -18.33 7.26 -1.25
CA ARG A 135 -18.23 5.93 -0.62
C ARG A 135 -16.87 5.67 0.01
N LYS A 136 -16.84 4.72 0.94
CA LYS A 136 -15.60 4.18 1.52
C LYS A 136 -15.43 2.74 1.04
N ILE A 137 -14.23 2.39 0.59
CA ILE A 137 -13.89 1.05 0.13
C ILE A 137 -12.79 0.51 1.04
N TYR A 138 -12.96 -0.72 1.51
CA TYR A 138 -11.97 -1.42 2.32
C TYR A 138 -11.35 -2.52 1.46
N PHE A 139 -10.04 -2.42 1.26
CA PHE A 139 -9.24 -3.46 0.63
C PHE A 139 -8.44 -4.20 1.68
N HIS A 140 -8.42 -5.51 1.58
CA HIS A 140 -7.69 -6.39 2.47
C HIS A 140 -6.66 -7.17 1.66
N ASN A 141 -5.45 -7.28 2.18
CA ASN A 141 -4.37 -8.01 1.49
C ASN A 141 -4.74 -9.48 1.25
N SER A 142 -4.39 -10.00 0.07
CA SER A 142 -4.59 -11.43 -0.22
C SER A 142 -3.64 -12.28 0.62
N ILE A 143 -4.21 -13.21 1.39
CA ILE A 143 -3.43 -14.18 2.17
C ILE A 143 -2.73 -15.19 1.26
N ILE A 144 -3.32 -15.49 0.09
CA ILE A 144 -2.73 -16.39 -0.90
C ILE A 144 -1.51 -15.70 -1.52
N GLU A 145 -1.66 -14.47 -2.00
CA GLU A 145 -0.54 -13.71 -2.58
C GLU A 145 0.58 -13.52 -1.54
N LYS A 146 0.23 -13.21 -0.28
CA LYS A 146 1.20 -13.07 0.81
C LYS A 146 2.03 -14.35 1.05
N LYS A 147 1.42 -15.53 0.90
CA LYS A 147 2.12 -16.82 1.00
C LYS A 147 3.00 -17.10 -0.21
N GLU A 148 2.53 -16.79 -1.41
CA GLU A 148 3.29 -16.96 -2.66
C GLU A 148 4.53 -16.05 -2.69
N LYS A 149 4.38 -14.80 -2.26
CA LYS A 149 5.42 -13.77 -2.31
C LYS A 149 6.41 -13.79 -1.14
N LYS A 150 6.16 -14.58 -0.10
CA LYS A 150 7.08 -14.81 1.06
C LYS A 150 7.74 -13.53 1.61
N GLY A 151 6.95 -12.48 1.85
CA GLY A 151 7.44 -11.23 2.43
C GLY A 151 7.84 -10.13 1.43
N LYS A 152 7.71 -10.36 0.12
CA LYS A 152 7.78 -9.29 -0.88
C LYS A 152 6.50 -8.46 -0.90
N VAL A 153 6.61 -7.23 -1.42
CA VAL A 153 5.51 -6.27 -1.59
C VAL A 153 4.35 -6.88 -2.40
N LEU A 154 3.12 -6.74 -1.91
CA LEU A 154 1.94 -7.29 -2.55
C LEU A 154 1.44 -6.36 -3.66
N SER A 155 0.70 -6.93 -4.61
CA SER A 155 0.15 -6.19 -5.74
C SER A 155 -0.79 -5.06 -5.30
N LEU A 156 -1.55 -5.29 -4.21
CA LEU A 156 -2.42 -4.28 -3.61
C LEU A 156 -1.60 -3.15 -2.98
N ASP A 157 -0.49 -3.45 -2.30
CA ASP A 157 0.37 -2.43 -1.69
C ASP A 157 0.91 -1.47 -2.76
N ILE A 158 1.38 -2.00 -3.90
CA ILE A 158 1.85 -1.21 -5.05
C ILE A 158 0.73 -0.33 -5.62
N ALA A 159 -0.47 -0.90 -5.77
CA ALA A 159 -1.62 -0.16 -6.28
C ALA A 159 -2.03 0.99 -5.35
N MET A 160 -2.01 0.75 -4.04
CA MET A 160 -2.36 1.75 -3.03
C MET A 160 -1.28 2.83 -2.92
N GLN A 161 0.00 2.48 -2.91
CA GLN A 161 1.11 3.45 -2.98
C GLN A 161 0.95 4.39 -4.17
N ARG A 162 0.64 3.84 -5.36
CA ARG A 162 0.43 4.69 -6.54
C ARG A 162 -0.80 5.60 -6.42
N LEU A 163 -1.83 5.14 -5.72
CA LEU A 163 -3.05 5.91 -5.49
C LEU A 163 -2.84 7.01 -4.42
N VAL A 164 -1.86 6.91 -3.52
CA VAL A 164 -1.51 7.97 -2.55
C VAL A 164 -1.07 9.24 -3.27
N PHE A 165 -0.32 9.14 -4.37
CA PHE A 165 0.03 10.30 -5.21
C PHE A 165 -1.19 11.01 -5.84
N PHE A 166 -2.37 10.37 -5.81
CA PHE A 166 -3.63 10.97 -6.24
C PHE A 166 -4.41 11.62 -5.08
N GLU A 167 -4.06 11.34 -3.83
CA GLU A 167 -4.63 12.01 -2.65
C GLU A 167 -4.20 13.48 -2.57
N GLU A 168 -2.96 13.76 -2.96
CA GLU A 168 -2.43 15.12 -2.99
C GLU A 168 -3.21 15.97 -4.01
N LYS A 169 -3.94 16.97 -3.50
CA LYS A 169 -4.32 18.11 -4.32
C LYS A 169 -3.02 18.73 -4.79
N LYS A 170 -2.80 18.83 -6.10
CA LYS A 170 -1.76 19.73 -6.62
C LYS A 170 -2.02 21.12 -6.06
N GLY A 171 -1.30 21.48 -5.01
CA GLY A 171 -0.94 22.86 -4.76
C GLY A 171 -0.14 23.26 -5.99
N LYS A 172 -0.75 24.04 -6.88
CA LYS A 172 -0.03 24.57 -8.04
C LYS A 172 0.96 25.60 -7.51
N ILE A 173 2.12 25.16 -7.02
CA ILE A 173 3.24 26.06 -6.83
C ILE A 173 3.72 26.38 -8.24
N LYS A 174 3.25 27.53 -8.74
CA LYS A 174 3.72 28.11 -9.98
C LYS A 174 4.95 28.93 -9.64
N VAL A 175 6.08 28.53 -10.20
CA VAL A 175 7.32 29.30 -10.16
C VAL A 175 7.53 29.91 -11.52
N SER A 176 7.83 31.21 -11.57
CA SER A 176 8.26 31.88 -12.79
C SER A 176 9.79 31.91 -12.78
N PHE A 177 10.43 31.17 -13.68
CA PHE A 177 11.88 31.11 -13.82
C PHE A 177 12.27 31.83 -15.12
N TYR A 178 12.83 33.05 -15.02
CA TYR A 178 13.22 33.87 -16.17
C TYR A 178 12.17 33.95 -17.31
N GLY A 179 10.89 34.08 -16.93
CA GLY A 179 9.76 34.15 -17.88
C GLY A 179 9.17 32.80 -18.29
N LEU A 180 9.76 31.68 -17.88
CA LEU A 180 9.17 30.34 -18.00
C LEU A 180 8.23 30.08 -16.83
N ASN A 181 6.98 29.71 -17.13
CA ASN A 181 6.00 29.33 -16.12
C ASN A 181 6.13 27.84 -15.80
N ILE A 182 6.81 27.51 -14.71
CA ILE A 182 7.03 26.15 -14.25
C ILE A 182 5.98 25.82 -13.19
N ILE A 183 5.22 24.76 -13.42
CA ILE A 183 4.31 24.18 -12.45
C ILE A 183 5.04 22.98 -11.85
N LEU A 184 5.49 23.11 -10.60
CA LEU A 184 6.19 22.02 -9.91
C LEU A 184 5.33 20.73 -9.95
N GLU A 185 6.01 19.60 -10.03
CA GLU A 185 5.48 18.24 -10.17
C GLU A 185 4.64 18.00 -11.45
N ARG A 186 4.64 18.93 -12.41
CA ARG A 186 3.89 18.82 -13.68
C ARG A 186 4.71 19.15 -14.90
N THR A 187 5.39 20.29 -14.86
CA THR A 187 6.23 20.73 -15.96
C THR A 187 7.42 19.80 -16.02
N THR A 188 7.74 19.35 -17.22
CA THR A 188 8.90 18.52 -17.51
C THR A 188 10.05 19.41 -18.01
N PRO A 189 11.30 18.93 -17.94
CA PRO A 189 12.47 19.55 -18.56
C PRO A 189 12.29 20.02 -20.01
N GLU A 190 11.37 19.45 -20.78
CA GLU A 190 11.09 19.85 -22.17
C GLU A 190 10.68 21.32 -22.32
N ILE A 191 10.22 21.98 -21.25
CA ILE A 191 9.92 23.43 -21.28
C ILE A 191 11.14 24.27 -21.67
N PHE A 192 12.36 23.78 -21.39
CA PHE A 192 13.60 24.49 -21.70
C PHE A 192 14.02 24.35 -23.18
N ASP A 193 13.47 23.38 -23.93
CA ASP A 193 13.89 23.11 -25.32
C ASP A 193 13.66 24.30 -26.26
N ASN A 194 12.59 25.05 -26.02
CA ASN A 194 12.22 26.24 -26.80
C ASN A 194 12.57 27.56 -26.08
N SER A 195 13.39 27.49 -25.03
CA SER A 195 13.79 28.65 -24.23
C SER A 195 15.22 29.09 -24.56
N PRO A 196 15.63 30.31 -24.15
CA PRO A 196 17.03 30.74 -24.18
C PRO A 196 17.98 29.87 -23.32
N TYR A 197 17.42 28.98 -22.49
CA TYR A 197 18.14 28.13 -21.55
C TYR A 197 18.09 26.66 -21.98
N TYR A 198 19.01 25.85 -21.46
CA TYR A 198 19.01 24.40 -21.64
C TYR A 198 19.50 23.70 -20.39
N LEU A 199 19.15 22.42 -20.26
CA LEU A 199 19.61 21.57 -19.17
C LEU A 199 20.89 20.85 -19.56
N ASP A 200 21.88 20.93 -18.69
CA ASP A 200 23.14 20.22 -18.81
C ASP A 200 23.02 18.83 -18.19
N TYR A 201 22.56 17.86 -18.98
CA TYR A 201 22.49 16.46 -18.56
C TYR A 201 23.87 15.82 -18.33
N GLY A 202 24.98 16.50 -18.63
CA GLY A 202 26.32 16.07 -18.21
C GLY A 202 26.57 16.31 -16.71
N SER A 203 25.81 17.21 -16.09
CA SER A 203 25.94 17.62 -14.69
C SER A 203 25.02 16.86 -13.72
N ILE A 204 24.46 15.71 -14.12
CA ILE A 204 23.49 14.96 -13.30
C ILE A 204 24.14 14.50 -12.00
N VAL A 205 23.53 14.87 -10.86
CA VAL A 205 23.87 14.32 -9.54
C VAL A 205 22.62 13.65 -8.96
N GLU A 206 22.73 12.36 -8.63
CA GLU A 206 21.63 11.59 -8.01
C GLU A 206 21.67 11.70 -6.49
N ILE A 207 20.54 12.08 -5.88
CA ILE A 207 20.36 12.14 -4.43
C ILE A 207 19.42 11.01 -4.00
N LYS A 208 20.00 9.86 -3.64
CA LYS A 208 19.27 8.64 -3.29
C LYS A 208 18.38 8.77 -2.06
N GLU A 209 18.76 9.60 -1.08
CA GLU A 209 17.96 9.82 0.14
C GLU A 209 16.68 10.61 -0.15
N GLY A 210 16.68 11.44 -1.20
CA GLY A 210 15.56 12.28 -1.60
C GLY A 210 14.75 11.74 -2.77
N ASN A 211 15.22 10.69 -3.47
CA ASN A 211 14.65 10.19 -4.73
C ASN A 211 14.51 11.29 -5.80
N PHE A 212 15.54 12.12 -5.96
CA PHE A 212 15.61 13.08 -7.05
C PHE A 212 17.02 13.19 -7.62
N ALA A 213 17.12 13.75 -8.81
CA ALA A 213 18.38 14.10 -9.45
C ALA A 213 18.43 15.61 -9.70
N THR A 214 19.60 16.21 -9.55
CA THR A 214 19.83 17.62 -9.86
C THR A 214 20.51 17.78 -11.22
N CYS A 215 20.22 18.87 -11.91
CA CYS A 215 20.76 19.20 -13.23
C CYS A 215 20.89 20.71 -13.36
N LEU A 216 22.06 21.18 -13.80
CA LEU A 216 22.29 22.61 -14.01
C LEU A 216 21.54 23.12 -15.24
N ILE A 217 21.04 24.35 -15.13
CA ILE A 217 20.42 25.12 -16.21
C ILE A 217 21.43 26.16 -16.69
N ARG A 218 21.73 26.16 -17.99
CA ARG A 218 22.70 27.06 -18.63
C ARG A 218 22.05 27.92 -19.71
N GLU A 219 22.65 29.07 -20.01
CA GLU A 219 22.25 29.88 -21.16
C GLU A 219 22.77 29.31 -22.48
N ARG A 220 21.90 29.20 -23.49
CA ARG A 220 22.30 28.75 -24.84
C ARG A 220 23.30 29.70 -25.51
N LYS A 221 23.20 31.00 -25.23
CA LYS A 221 24.10 32.02 -25.79
C LYS A 221 25.44 32.10 -25.04
N ASN A 222 25.48 31.67 -23.78
CA ASN A 222 26.67 31.68 -22.95
C ASN A 222 26.72 30.39 -22.09
N PRO A 223 27.25 29.28 -22.63
CA PRO A 223 27.26 27.99 -21.94
C PRO A 223 28.02 27.98 -20.61
N ILE A 224 28.91 28.95 -20.35
CA ILE A 224 29.67 29.08 -19.10
C ILE A 224 28.76 29.61 -17.97
N HIS A 225 27.70 30.33 -18.32
CA HIS A 225 26.77 30.94 -17.39
C HIS A 225 25.70 29.94 -16.95
N VAL A 226 25.71 29.62 -15.67
CA VAL A 226 24.74 28.76 -14.98
C VAL A 226 23.71 29.67 -14.32
N VAL A 227 22.47 29.54 -14.77
CA VAL A 227 21.34 30.39 -14.36
C VAL A 227 20.40 29.70 -13.37
N GLY A 228 20.60 28.41 -13.11
CA GLY A 228 19.81 27.70 -12.13
C GLY A 228 20.20 26.25 -11.94
N ASP A 229 19.59 25.65 -10.92
CA ASP A 229 19.64 24.23 -10.65
C ASP A 229 18.21 23.67 -10.65
N LEU A 230 18.05 22.49 -11.24
CA LEU A 230 16.77 21.83 -11.45
C LEU A 230 16.74 20.51 -10.72
N GLU A 231 15.79 20.35 -9.80
CA GLU A 231 15.50 19.06 -9.17
C GLU A 231 14.45 18.30 -9.98
N ILE A 232 14.78 17.07 -10.36
CA ILE A 232 13.94 16.19 -11.20
C ILE A 232 13.61 14.94 -10.39
N ASP A 233 12.33 14.55 -10.35
CA ASP A 233 11.86 13.38 -9.61
C ASP A 233 12.43 12.07 -10.21
N THR A 234 13.09 11.27 -9.38
CA THR A 234 13.60 9.95 -9.75
C THR A 234 12.86 8.80 -9.08
N SER A 235 11.80 9.07 -8.31
CA SER A 235 11.00 8.07 -7.58
C SER A 235 10.37 7.00 -8.47
N PHE A 236 10.28 7.24 -9.78
CA PHE A 236 9.70 6.32 -10.76
C PHE A 236 10.72 5.40 -11.44
N PHE A 237 12.03 5.61 -11.21
CA PHE A 237 13.08 4.76 -11.76
C PHE A 237 13.30 3.53 -10.87
N ASN A 238 13.60 2.40 -11.50
CA ASN A 238 14.06 1.21 -10.78
C ASN A 238 15.52 1.41 -10.33
N GLU A 239 15.96 0.79 -9.23
CA GLU A 239 17.35 0.90 -8.70
C GLU A 239 18.47 0.56 -9.72
N ASN A 240 18.12 -0.10 -10.84
CA ASN A 240 19.04 -0.51 -11.90
C ASN A 240 18.93 0.33 -13.19
N GLU A 241 18.07 1.34 -13.23
CA GLU A 241 17.92 2.19 -14.42
C GLU A 241 18.95 3.32 -14.43
N VAL A 242 19.71 3.41 -15.53
CA VAL A 242 20.70 4.47 -15.72
C VAL A 242 19.98 5.80 -15.94
N LEU A 243 20.27 6.79 -15.11
CA LEU A 243 19.84 8.17 -15.30
C LEU A 243 20.47 8.70 -16.58
N ASN A 244 19.63 9.01 -17.56
CA ASN A 244 20.03 9.55 -18.85
C ASN A 244 19.03 10.63 -19.29
N GLU A 245 19.42 11.45 -20.26
CA GLU A 245 18.59 12.54 -20.79
C GLU A 245 17.19 12.04 -21.19
N ASN A 246 17.10 10.95 -21.96
CA ASN A 246 15.83 10.44 -22.48
C ASN A 246 14.82 10.09 -21.39
N ASN A 247 15.33 9.62 -20.26
CA ASN A 247 14.56 9.22 -19.09
C ASN A 247 14.15 10.44 -18.25
N LEU A 248 15.10 11.35 -17.98
CA LEU A 248 14.90 12.54 -17.16
C LEU A 248 14.01 13.59 -17.84
N ARG A 249 14.09 13.73 -19.17
CA ARG A 249 13.29 14.70 -19.94
C ARG A 249 11.79 14.60 -19.72
N LYS A 250 11.31 13.40 -19.39
CA LYS A 250 9.88 13.10 -19.21
C LYS A 250 9.46 13.10 -17.74
N GLN A 251 10.40 13.29 -16.82
CA GLN A 251 10.10 13.33 -15.40
C GLN A 251 9.65 14.72 -14.96
N PRO A 252 8.83 14.79 -13.90
CA PRO A 252 8.39 16.07 -13.38
C PRO A 252 9.51 16.81 -12.64
N ILE A 253 9.52 18.13 -12.79
CA ILE A 253 10.37 19.04 -12.04
C ILE A 253 9.84 19.17 -10.61
N LEU A 254 10.66 18.88 -9.60
CA LEU A 254 10.30 19.02 -8.19
C LEU A 254 10.58 20.43 -7.66
N ALA A 255 11.70 21.02 -8.05
CA ALA A 255 12.11 22.37 -7.68
C ALA A 255 12.98 22.99 -8.77
N VAL A 256 13.02 24.33 -8.77
CA VAL A 256 13.90 25.14 -9.61
C VAL A 256 14.50 26.20 -8.71
N ILE A 257 15.82 26.30 -8.69
CA ILE A 257 16.57 27.29 -7.93
C ILE A 257 17.24 28.22 -8.92
N GLU A 258 17.03 29.52 -8.79
CA GLU A 258 17.73 30.54 -9.58
C GLU A 258 19.17 30.69 -9.06
N LEU A 259 20.12 30.62 -9.99
CA LEU A 259 21.54 30.83 -9.75
C LEU A 259 22.05 31.93 -10.69
N ASP A 260 23.23 32.46 -10.39
CA ASP A 260 23.95 33.43 -11.20
C ASP A 260 25.46 33.16 -11.05
N GLU A 261 25.92 32.08 -11.67
CA GLU A 261 27.29 31.58 -11.52
C GLU A 261 27.98 31.38 -12.89
N GLN A 262 29.28 31.63 -12.94
CA GLN A 262 30.10 31.34 -14.11
C GLN A 262 31.00 30.14 -13.82
N ILE A 263 30.74 29.02 -14.47
CA ILE A 263 31.46 27.75 -14.28
C ILE A 263 32.16 27.38 -15.58
N SER A 264 33.49 27.22 -15.53
CA SER A 264 34.29 26.78 -16.69
C SER A 264 33.84 25.42 -17.20
N LEU A 265 33.88 25.25 -18.52
CA LEU A 265 33.68 23.95 -19.16
C LEU A 265 35.02 23.22 -19.13
N ASP A 266 35.13 22.18 -18.30
CA ASP A 266 36.25 21.23 -18.31
C ASP A 266 36.02 20.11 -19.35
#